data_AF-A0A438FKM6-F1
#
_entry.id   AF-A0A438FKM6-F1
#
_cell.length_a   1.000
_cell.length_b   1.000
_cell.length_c   1.000
_cell.angle_alpha   90.00
_cell.angle_beta   90.00
_cell.angle_gamma   90.00
#
_symmetry.space_group_name_H-M   'P 1'
#
loop_
_entity.id
_entity.type
_entity.pdbx_description
1 polymer ?
#
loop_
_entity_poly.entity_id
_entity_poly.type
_entity_poly.pdbx_seq_one_letter_code
_entity_poly.pdbx_strand_id
1 'polypeptide(L)'
;MRSRGKGCKRLGEEFSCILECGHQTLWCENLKKPFSPPQEAHVQATHSMPSQKIEILKSMKNWVEQNILVHLNLVEKSWQPQGFLLDPVSDGFHEQVKELRERANELPNDYFVVLVGDMITEKTLPTYQTLLNTLDGVWDETGASLTSWAIWTRAWTVEENRHGDLLNKHLYPSGRVDMRHIEKTIQYSIGLGMGPWIENNPYLGFIYTSFRERATFISHDNTARLAKEHGDIKLA
;
A
#
# COMPACT_ATOMS: atom_id res chain seq x y z
N MET A 1 1.26 -12.60 -50.27
CA MET A 1 0.40 -13.47 -49.43
C MET A 1 1.11 -13.68 -48.09
N ARG A 2 0.48 -13.22 -47.00
CA ARG A 2 0.76 -13.44 -45.56
C ARG A 2 2.04 -12.86 -44.94
N SER A 3 1.83 -11.75 -44.24
CA SER A 3 2.53 -11.29 -43.06
C SER A 3 2.43 -12.29 -41.89
N ARG A 4 3.41 -12.27 -41.00
CA ARG A 4 3.24 -12.66 -39.58
C ARG A 4 4.06 -11.71 -38.71
N GLY A 5 3.38 -11.01 -37.81
CA GLY A 5 3.98 -10.22 -36.75
C GLY A 5 3.89 -10.92 -35.39
N LYS A 6 4.40 -10.17 -34.41
CA LYS A 6 4.20 -10.22 -32.94
C LYS A 6 4.93 -11.32 -32.15
N GLY A 7 5.68 -10.82 -31.17
CA GLY A 7 6.03 -11.49 -29.91
C GLY A 7 6.25 -10.44 -28.83
N CYS A 8 5.16 -9.78 -28.39
CA CYS A 8 5.16 -8.95 -27.18
C CYS A 8 5.36 -9.89 -25.98
N LYS A 9 6.55 -9.87 -25.37
CA LYS A 9 6.85 -10.64 -24.16
C LYS A 9 6.06 -10.04 -22.99
N ARG A 10 5.28 -10.87 -22.31
CA ARG A 10 4.56 -10.48 -21.08
C ARG A 10 5.58 -10.38 -19.94
N LEU A 11 5.46 -9.34 -19.13
CA LEU A 11 6.23 -9.03 -17.92
C LEU A 11 6.21 -10.08 -16.79
N GLY A 12 5.61 -11.25 -17.01
CA GLY A 12 5.40 -12.25 -15.96
C GLY A 12 6.67 -12.90 -15.41
N GLU A 13 7.81 -12.77 -16.11
CA GLU A 13 9.07 -13.43 -15.73
C GLU A 13 10.04 -12.52 -14.95
N GLU A 14 9.88 -11.20 -15.00
CA GLU A 14 10.83 -10.25 -14.38
C GLU A 14 10.50 -9.90 -12.92
N PHE A 15 9.28 -10.17 -12.45
CA PHE A 15 8.89 -9.92 -11.06
C PHE A 15 9.48 -10.92 -10.04
N SER A 16 10.23 -11.92 -10.50
CA SER A 16 10.90 -12.88 -9.60
C SER A 16 12.16 -12.32 -8.93
N CYS A 17 12.69 -11.15 -9.33
CA CYS A 17 14.06 -10.75 -8.98
C CYS A 17 14.22 -9.44 -8.17
N ILE A 18 13.17 -8.81 -7.63
CA ILE A 18 13.32 -7.58 -6.82
C ILE A 18 13.50 -7.85 -5.30
N LEU A 19 13.64 -9.11 -4.90
CA LEU A 19 14.01 -9.49 -3.52
C LEU A 19 15.15 -10.53 -3.51
N GLU A 20 16.22 -10.28 -4.26
CA GLU A 20 17.46 -11.06 -4.12
C GLU A 20 18.30 -10.54 -2.96
N CYS A 21 17.85 -10.84 -1.73
CA CYS A 21 18.78 -11.15 -0.65
C CYS A 21 18.86 -12.68 -0.60
N GLY A 22 20.04 -13.23 -0.88
CA GLY A 22 20.21 -14.59 -1.37
C GLY A 22 19.59 -15.68 -0.50
N HIS A 23 18.77 -16.54 -1.12
CA HIS A 23 18.60 -17.97 -0.80
C HIS A 23 17.55 -18.58 -1.75
N GLN A 24 17.96 -18.89 -2.99
CA GLN A 24 17.07 -19.32 -4.07
C GLN A 24 16.73 -20.82 -4.07
N THR A 25 16.97 -21.57 -3.00
CA THR A 25 16.87 -23.05 -3.02
C THR A 25 15.81 -23.69 -2.11
N LEU A 26 15.02 -22.95 -1.31
CA LEU A 26 14.11 -23.58 -0.34
C LEU A 26 12.62 -23.70 -0.74
N TRP A 27 12.17 -23.08 -1.84
CA TRP A 27 10.74 -22.82 -2.02
C TRP A 27 9.98 -23.74 -2.99
N CYS A 28 10.64 -24.72 -3.62
CA CYS A 28 9.97 -25.63 -4.56
C CYS A 28 9.33 -26.88 -3.94
N GLU A 29 9.48 -27.16 -2.64
CA GLU A 29 9.16 -28.50 -2.10
C GLU A 29 7.91 -28.66 -1.20
N ASN A 30 7.07 -27.65 -0.95
CA ASN A 30 5.95 -27.85 -0.02
C ASN A 30 4.59 -27.22 -0.43
N LEU A 31 3.95 -27.81 -1.45
CA LEU A 31 2.56 -27.49 -1.83
C LEU A 31 1.48 -28.05 -0.89
N LYS A 32 1.85 -28.71 0.24
CA LYS A 32 0.92 -29.40 1.15
C LYS A 32 0.85 -28.85 2.58
N LYS A 33 1.61 -27.81 2.93
CA LYS A 33 1.56 -27.23 4.29
C LYS A 33 0.67 -25.99 4.32
N PRO A 34 -0.11 -25.77 5.39
CA PRO A 34 -0.72 -24.47 5.67
C PRO A 34 0.35 -23.37 5.62
N PHE A 35 0.02 -22.19 5.12
CA PHE A 35 0.94 -21.06 5.04
C PHE A 35 1.63 -20.85 6.39
N SER A 36 2.96 -20.93 6.39
CA SER A 36 3.82 -20.72 7.54
C SER A 36 4.92 -19.76 7.08
N PRO A 37 5.07 -18.57 7.70
CA PRO A 37 6.14 -17.66 7.34
C PRO A 37 7.51 -18.34 7.47
N PRO A 38 8.49 -18.04 6.60
CA PRO A 38 9.88 -18.41 6.85
C PRO A 38 10.29 -17.79 8.18
N GLN A 39 10.65 -18.66 9.11
CA GLN A 39 10.84 -18.33 10.51
C GLN A 39 12.24 -17.74 10.71
N GLU A 40 12.38 -16.43 10.53
CA GLU A 40 13.50 -15.67 11.12
C GLU A 40 12.95 -14.77 12.22
N ALA A 41 12.54 -15.40 13.32
CA ALA A 41 12.29 -14.70 14.56
C ALA A 41 13.64 -14.30 15.16
N HIS A 42 14.26 -13.26 14.62
CA HIS A 42 15.25 -12.50 15.38
C HIS A 42 14.60 -12.09 16.71
N VAL A 43 15.33 -12.21 17.82
CA VAL A 43 14.86 -11.77 19.13
C VAL A 43 14.58 -10.27 19.04
N GLN A 44 13.31 -9.92 18.87
CA GLN A 44 12.89 -8.55 18.68
C GLN A 44 12.61 -7.96 20.06
N ALA A 45 13.31 -6.88 20.40
CA ALA A 45 12.97 -6.11 21.59
C ALA A 45 11.55 -5.58 21.44
N THR A 46 10.74 -5.75 22.49
CA THR A 46 9.38 -5.23 22.56
C THR A 46 9.26 -4.33 23.78
N HIS A 47 8.38 -3.35 23.70
CA HIS A 47 8.11 -2.39 24.78
C HIS A 47 9.38 -1.73 25.33
N SER A 48 10.25 -1.22 24.43
CA SER A 48 11.51 -0.59 24.84
C SER A 48 11.34 0.78 25.50
N MET A 49 10.16 1.38 25.36
CA MET A 49 9.83 2.65 26.01
C MET A 49 9.55 2.45 27.50
N PRO A 50 10.19 3.22 28.41
CA PRO A 50 9.84 3.19 29.83
C PRO A 50 8.35 3.49 30.06
N SER A 51 7.69 2.69 30.90
CA SER A 51 6.24 2.79 31.13
C SER A 51 5.77 4.15 31.63
N GLN A 52 6.61 4.90 32.33
CA GLN A 52 6.30 6.27 32.78
C GLN A 52 6.04 7.24 31.61
N LYS A 53 6.59 6.96 30.41
CA LYS A 53 6.38 7.79 29.22
C LYS A 53 5.00 7.58 28.58
N ILE A 54 4.29 6.51 28.91
CA ILE A 54 2.90 6.29 28.45
C ILE A 54 2.00 7.44 28.92
N GLU A 55 2.20 7.92 30.15
CA GLU A 55 1.39 9.01 30.71
C GLU A 55 1.62 10.34 29.98
N ILE A 56 2.80 10.54 29.37
CA ILE A 56 3.05 11.70 28.50
C ILE A 56 2.10 11.64 27.30
N LEU A 57 2.05 10.50 26.59
CA LEU A 57 1.22 10.34 25.39
C LEU A 57 -0.28 10.43 25.69
N LYS A 58 -0.72 9.88 26.84
CA LYS A 58 -2.10 10.04 27.32
C LYS A 58 -2.43 11.51 27.61
N SER A 59 -1.53 12.25 28.25
CA SER A 59 -1.74 13.67 28.57
C SER A 59 -1.84 14.55 27.31
N MET A 60 -1.29 14.10 26.18
CA MET A 60 -1.32 14.83 24.90
C MET A 60 -2.67 14.78 24.16
N LYS A 61 -3.70 14.09 24.68
CA LYS A 61 -5.00 13.91 23.99
C LYS A 61 -5.55 15.20 23.36
N ASN A 62 -5.63 16.29 24.13
CA ASN A 62 -6.18 17.57 23.65
C ASN A 62 -5.26 18.23 22.62
N TRP A 63 -3.95 18.09 22.80
CA TRP A 63 -2.98 18.60 21.84
C TRP A 63 -3.09 17.89 20.49
N VAL A 64 -3.22 16.56 20.50
CA VAL A 64 -3.43 15.75 19.29
C VAL A 64 -4.72 16.15 18.58
N GLU A 65 -5.79 16.36 19.33
CA GLU A 65 -7.07 16.82 18.79
C GLU A 65 -6.93 18.17 18.06
N GLN A 66 -6.20 19.11 18.66
CA GLN A 66 -6.06 20.47 18.12
C GLN A 66 -4.98 20.63 17.05
N ASN A 67 -3.99 19.73 17.00
CA ASN A 67 -2.79 19.90 16.15
C ASN A 67 -2.56 18.77 15.16
N ILE A 68 -3.10 17.57 15.40
CA ILE A 68 -2.91 16.40 14.52
C ILE A 68 -4.20 16.07 13.78
N LEU A 69 -5.33 15.97 14.49
CA LEU A 69 -6.62 15.62 13.86
C LEU A 69 -7.09 16.66 12.84
N VAL A 70 -6.60 17.90 12.95
CA VAL A 70 -6.89 18.98 11.99
C VAL A 70 -6.32 18.73 10.58
N HIS A 71 -5.38 17.79 10.45
CA HIS A 71 -4.82 17.39 9.15
C HIS A 71 -5.66 16.33 8.44
N LEU A 72 -6.65 15.73 9.12
CA LEU A 72 -7.57 14.79 8.50
C LEU A 72 -8.58 15.52 7.63
N ASN A 73 -8.87 14.96 6.46
CA ASN A 73 -9.92 15.48 5.61
C ASN A 73 -11.28 15.00 6.10
N LEU A 74 -12.30 15.87 5.96
CA LEU A 74 -13.68 15.42 6.12
C LEU A 74 -14.01 14.44 5.00
N VAL A 75 -14.73 13.35 5.32
CA VAL A 75 -15.14 12.33 4.34
C VAL A 75 -15.87 12.97 3.16
N GLU A 76 -16.80 13.89 3.42
CA GLU A 76 -17.57 14.62 2.41
C GLU A 76 -16.73 15.52 1.48
N LYS A 77 -15.49 15.85 1.89
CA LYS A 77 -14.54 16.63 1.10
C LYS A 77 -13.42 15.78 0.51
N SER A 78 -13.35 14.51 0.91
CA SER A 78 -12.31 13.60 0.47
C SER A 78 -12.63 13.08 -0.92
N TRP A 79 -11.62 13.05 -1.78
CA TRP A 79 -11.75 12.37 -3.07
C TRP A 79 -12.10 10.89 -2.86
N GLN A 80 -12.83 10.31 -3.79
CA GLN A 80 -13.15 8.88 -3.79
C GLN A 80 -12.56 8.23 -5.04
N PRO A 81 -12.14 6.95 -5.00
CA PRO A 81 -11.58 6.27 -6.17
C PRO A 81 -12.46 6.41 -7.42
N GLN A 82 -13.78 6.37 -7.25
CA GLN A 82 -14.73 6.51 -8.35
C GLN A 82 -14.63 7.85 -9.11
N GLY A 83 -14.10 8.91 -8.49
CA GLY A 83 -13.87 10.19 -9.15
C GLY A 83 -12.75 10.16 -10.21
N PHE A 84 -11.91 9.12 -10.19
CA PHE A 84 -10.79 8.93 -11.13
C PHE A 84 -10.94 7.66 -11.98
N LEU A 85 -11.86 6.77 -11.60
CA LEU A 85 -12.09 5.49 -12.27
C LEU A 85 -13.19 5.60 -13.34
N LEU A 86 -13.26 4.55 -14.15
CA LEU A 86 -14.31 4.34 -15.14
C LEU A 86 -15.67 4.29 -14.45
N ASP A 87 -16.70 4.87 -15.06
CA ASP A 87 -18.07 4.83 -14.53
C ASP A 87 -18.81 3.58 -15.04
N PRO A 88 -19.03 2.55 -14.19
CA PRO A 88 -19.65 1.29 -14.61
C PRO A 88 -21.14 1.40 -14.94
N VAL A 89 -21.82 2.49 -14.54
CA VAL A 89 -23.25 2.69 -14.85
C VAL A 89 -23.47 3.59 -16.07
N SER A 90 -22.39 4.15 -16.64
CA SER A 90 -22.45 4.96 -17.85
C SER A 90 -22.60 4.11 -19.10
N ASP A 91 -23.43 4.56 -20.06
CA ASP A 91 -23.52 3.97 -21.41
C ASP A 91 -22.16 3.96 -22.13
N GLY A 92 -21.26 4.86 -21.75
CA GLY A 92 -19.90 4.98 -22.30
C GLY A 92 -18.87 4.07 -21.66
N PHE A 93 -19.22 3.21 -20.69
CA PHE A 93 -18.25 2.42 -19.92
C PHE A 93 -17.26 1.64 -20.81
N HIS A 94 -17.75 1.00 -21.87
CA HIS A 94 -16.91 0.20 -22.76
C HIS A 94 -15.88 1.05 -23.53
N GLU A 95 -16.25 2.27 -23.94
CA GLU A 95 -15.30 3.18 -24.59
C GLU A 95 -14.28 3.70 -23.59
N GLN A 96 -14.70 4.03 -22.36
CA GLN A 96 -13.76 4.45 -21.31
C GLN A 96 -12.73 3.34 -20.99
N VAL A 97 -13.14 2.07 -20.95
CA VAL A 97 -12.22 0.92 -20.80
C VAL A 97 -11.23 0.87 -21.96
N LYS A 98 -11.70 1.09 -23.20
CA LYS A 98 -10.87 1.07 -24.40
C LYS A 98 -9.83 2.21 -24.36
N GLU A 99 -10.24 3.44 -24.07
CA GLU A 99 -9.35 4.60 -23.91
C GLU A 99 -8.30 4.38 -22.80
N LEU A 100 -8.70 3.79 -21.67
CA LEU A 100 -7.76 3.45 -20.60
C LEU A 100 -6.68 2.48 -21.10
N ARG A 101 -7.07 1.43 -21.81
CA ARG A 101 -6.15 0.43 -22.34
C ARG A 101 -5.24 0.99 -23.43
N GLU A 102 -5.74 1.89 -24.27
CA GLU A 102 -4.95 2.56 -25.29
C GLU A 102 -3.82 3.38 -24.65
N ARG A 103 -4.14 4.21 -23.65
CA ARG A 103 -3.12 4.99 -22.92
C ARG A 103 -2.16 4.11 -22.12
N ALA A 104 -2.68 3.06 -21.49
CA ALA A 104 -1.86 2.11 -20.74
C ALA A 104 -0.86 1.33 -21.62
N ASN A 105 -1.07 1.24 -22.95
CA ASN A 105 -0.11 0.64 -23.87
C ASN A 105 1.09 1.54 -24.20
N GLU A 106 0.95 2.86 -24.00
CA GLU A 106 2.05 3.82 -24.18
C GLU A 106 2.99 3.86 -22.98
N LEU A 107 2.56 3.33 -21.82
CA LEU A 107 3.39 3.21 -20.62
C LEU A 107 4.34 2.00 -20.72
N PRO A 108 5.64 2.19 -20.42
CA PRO A 108 6.63 1.13 -20.50
C PRO A 108 6.40 0.10 -19.39
N ASN A 109 6.94 -1.08 -19.64
CA ASN A 109 6.84 -2.20 -18.70
C ASN A 109 7.46 -1.88 -17.32
N ASP A 110 8.61 -1.21 -17.32
CA ASP A 110 9.33 -0.79 -16.10
C ASP A 110 8.47 0.12 -15.20
N TYR A 111 7.63 0.95 -15.82
CA TYR A 111 6.68 1.79 -15.09
C TYR A 111 5.64 0.95 -14.35
N PHE A 112 5.08 -0.07 -15.01
CA PHE A 112 4.14 -0.99 -14.36
C PHE A 112 4.80 -1.82 -13.26
N VAL A 113 6.10 -2.11 -13.35
CA VAL A 113 6.83 -2.79 -12.28
C VAL A 113 6.76 -1.98 -10.98
N VAL A 114 7.09 -0.69 -11.07
CA VAL A 114 7.06 0.23 -9.93
C VAL A 114 5.63 0.48 -9.44
N LEU A 115 4.69 0.76 -10.35
CA LEU A 115 3.30 1.05 -9.98
C LEU A 115 2.61 -0.14 -9.29
N VAL A 116 2.95 -1.37 -9.70
CA VAL A 116 2.47 -2.58 -9.02
C VAL A 116 3.09 -2.71 -7.62
N GLY A 117 4.38 -2.37 -7.46
CA GLY A 117 5.04 -2.32 -6.15
C GLY A 117 4.37 -1.33 -5.19
N ASP A 118 4.09 -0.11 -5.67
CA ASP A 118 3.34 0.91 -4.93
C ASP A 118 1.96 0.37 -4.54
N MET A 119 1.21 -0.21 -5.49
CA MET A 119 -0.13 -0.74 -5.23
C MET A 119 -0.14 -1.89 -4.22
N ILE A 120 0.81 -2.83 -4.31
CA ILE A 120 0.94 -3.93 -3.35
C ILE A 120 1.20 -3.36 -1.95
N THR A 121 2.10 -2.39 -1.84
CA THR A 121 2.41 -1.71 -0.57
C THR A 121 1.14 -1.10 0.04
N GLU A 122 0.37 -0.34 -0.75
CA GLU A 122 -0.91 0.24 -0.33
C GLU A 122 -1.96 -0.82 0.07
N LYS A 123 -1.98 -1.98 -0.59
CA LYS A 123 -2.90 -3.08 -0.27
C LYS A 123 -2.50 -3.87 0.99
N THR A 124 -1.32 -3.67 1.55
CA THR A 124 -0.93 -4.26 2.84
C THR A 124 -1.38 -3.45 4.06
N LEU A 125 -2.30 -2.49 3.88
CA LEU A 125 -2.86 -1.63 4.93
C LEU A 125 -3.22 -2.32 6.27
N PRO A 126 -3.80 -3.54 6.32
CA PRO A 126 -4.06 -4.22 7.60
C PRO A 126 -2.79 -4.37 8.47
N THR A 127 -1.63 -4.59 7.86
CA THR A 127 -0.34 -4.67 8.54
C THR A 127 0.04 -3.31 9.16
N TYR A 128 -0.18 -2.20 8.46
CA TYR A 128 0.15 -0.86 8.96
C TYR A 128 -0.77 -0.41 10.09
N GLN A 129 -2.07 -0.66 9.98
CA GLN A 129 -3.01 -0.38 11.07
C GLN A 129 -2.67 -1.22 12.30
N THR A 130 -2.32 -2.50 12.11
CA THR A 130 -1.85 -3.37 13.20
C THR A 130 -0.60 -2.78 13.85
N LEU A 131 0.38 -2.36 13.05
CA LEU A 131 1.61 -1.76 13.54
C LEU A 131 1.34 -0.53 14.43
N LEU A 132 0.49 0.40 13.98
CA LEU A 132 0.08 1.55 14.79
C LEU A 132 -0.60 1.14 16.10
N ASN A 133 -1.42 0.09 16.05
CA ASN A 133 -2.08 -0.48 17.24
C ASN A 133 -1.16 -1.32 18.14
N THR A 134 0.11 -1.53 17.77
CA THR A 134 1.11 -2.08 18.70
C THR A 134 1.83 -1.03 19.53
N LEU A 135 1.65 0.26 19.22
CA LEU A 135 2.42 1.36 19.82
C LEU A 135 1.90 1.75 21.21
N ASP A 136 2.81 1.80 22.17
CA ASP A 136 2.49 1.95 23.59
C ASP A 136 1.82 3.29 23.94
N GLY A 137 0.61 3.25 24.48
CA GLY A 137 -0.10 4.46 24.91
C GLY A 137 -0.83 5.22 23.80
N VAL A 138 -0.78 4.74 22.55
CA VAL A 138 -1.53 5.31 21.41
C VAL A 138 -2.43 4.29 20.69
N TRP A 139 -2.36 3.01 21.06
CA TRP A 139 -3.17 1.94 20.47
C TRP A 139 -4.68 2.12 20.69
N ASP A 140 -5.48 1.52 19.82
CA ASP A 140 -6.93 1.42 19.99
C ASP A 140 -7.32 0.19 20.82
N GLU A 141 -7.71 0.40 22.08
CA GLU A 141 -8.05 -0.68 23.02
C GLU A 141 -9.30 -1.49 22.64
N THR A 142 -10.22 -0.89 21.89
CA THR A 142 -11.55 -1.48 21.67
C THR A 142 -11.90 -1.63 20.19
N GLY A 143 -11.05 -1.11 19.30
CA GLY A 143 -11.37 -0.91 17.88
C GLY A 143 -12.33 0.27 17.64
N ALA A 144 -12.75 0.95 18.71
CA ALA A 144 -13.65 2.10 18.68
C ALA A 144 -13.33 3.10 19.80
N SER A 145 -12.09 3.10 20.32
CA SER A 145 -11.70 3.99 21.41
C SER A 145 -11.85 5.45 20.98
N LEU A 146 -12.28 6.29 21.93
CA LEU A 146 -12.50 7.73 21.73
C LEU A 146 -11.27 8.57 22.09
N THR A 147 -10.09 7.93 22.23
CA THR A 147 -8.84 8.67 22.35
C THR A 147 -8.49 9.32 21.01
N SER A 148 -7.90 10.51 21.04
CA SER A 148 -7.51 11.24 19.83
C SER A 148 -6.54 10.40 18.98
N TRP A 149 -5.68 9.62 19.60
CA TRP A 149 -4.78 8.69 18.92
C TRP A 149 -5.52 7.57 18.18
N ALA A 150 -6.51 6.92 18.81
CA ALA A 150 -7.29 5.88 18.16
C ALA A 150 -8.16 6.44 17.02
N ILE A 151 -8.74 7.63 17.22
CA ILE A 151 -9.47 8.35 16.16
C ILE A 151 -8.55 8.62 14.96
N TRP A 152 -7.33 9.13 15.21
CA TRP A 152 -6.32 9.34 14.16
C TRP A 152 -6.01 8.03 13.42
N THR A 153 -5.65 6.96 14.13
CA THR A 153 -5.31 5.67 13.51
C THR A 153 -6.42 5.16 12.59
N ARG A 154 -7.68 5.21 13.04
CA ARG A 154 -8.83 4.79 12.22
C ARG A 154 -9.06 5.72 11.03
N ALA A 155 -9.01 7.04 11.23
CA ALA A 155 -9.25 8.00 10.17
C ALA A 155 -8.15 7.97 9.09
N TRP A 156 -6.88 7.91 9.49
CA TRP A 156 -5.75 7.69 8.58
C TRP A 156 -5.92 6.39 7.79
N THR A 157 -6.31 5.30 8.45
CA THR A 157 -6.55 4.01 7.77
C THR A 157 -7.66 4.13 6.72
N VAL A 158 -8.74 4.86 7.01
CA VAL A 158 -9.81 5.12 6.02
C VAL A 158 -9.29 5.94 4.84
N GLU A 159 -8.44 6.94 5.10
CA GLU A 159 -7.82 7.72 4.03
C GLU A 159 -6.92 6.86 3.13
N GLU A 160 -6.03 6.06 3.71
CA GLU A 160 -5.09 5.15 3.01
C GLU A 160 -5.81 4.06 2.21
N ASN A 161 -6.93 3.53 2.71
CA ASN A 161 -7.66 2.45 2.03
C ASN A 161 -8.03 2.82 0.59
N ARG A 162 -8.31 4.10 0.34
CA ARG A 162 -8.66 4.61 -1.00
C ARG A 162 -7.49 4.52 -1.99
N HIS A 163 -6.24 4.62 -1.53
CA HIS A 163 -5.05 4.58 -2.39
C HIS A 163 -4.95 3.21 -3.08
N GLY A 164 -4.91 2.13 -2.29
CA GLY A 164 -4.85 0.77 -2.82
C GLY A 164 -6.08 0.44 -3.67
N ASP A 165 -7.26 0.94 -3.30
CA ASP A 165 -8.49 0.75 -4.08
C ASP A 165 -8.43 1.38 -5.47
N LEU A 166 -7.97 2.62 -5.57
CA LEU A 166 -7.81 3.33 -6.83
C LEU A 166 -6.80 2.63 -7.72
N LEU A 167 -5.60 2.34 -7.20
CA LEU A 167 -4.53 1.71 -7.96
C LEU A 167 -4.90 0.30 -8.44
N ASN A 168 -5.53 -0.51 -7.58
CA ASN A 168 -5.99 -1.85 -7.96
C ASN A 168 -7.03 -1.80 -9.10
N LYS A 169 -8.04 -0.93 -8.97
CA LYS A 169 -9.10 -0.76 -9.97
C LYS A 169 -8.62 -0.06 -11.25
N HIS A 170 -7.48 0.62 -11.22
CA HIS A 170 -6.80 1.12 -12.43
C HIS A 170 -6.00 0.00 -13.13
N LEU A 171 -5.20 -0.76 -12.37
CA LEU A 171 -4.36 -1.83 -12.91
C LEU A 171 -5.18 -3.00 -13.49
N TYR A 172 -6.31 -3.35 -12.85
CA TYR A 172 -7.17 -4.46 -13.27
C TYR A 172 -7.66 -4.35 -14.74
N PRO A 173 -8.31 -3.25 -15.17
CA PRO A 173 -8.76 -3.10 -16.56
C PRO A 173 -7.63 -2.75 -17.53
N SER A 174 -6.45 -2.31 -17.06
CA SER A 174 -5.32 -1.93 -17.93
C SER A 174 -4.90 -3.04 -18.90
N GLY A 175 -5.01 -4.31 -18.47
CA GLY A 175 -4.56 -5.47 -19.24
C GLY A 175 -3.03 -5.56 -19.39
N ARG A 176 -2.27 -4.76 -18.62
CA ARG A 176 -0.80 -4.68 -18.69
C ARG A 176 -0.10 -5.57 -17.68
N VAL A 177 -0.82 -6.05 -16.66
CA VAL A 177 -0.27 -6.79 -15.51
C VAL A 177 -1.02 -8.09 -15.25
N ASP A 178 -0.38 -9.03 -14.54
CA ASP A 178 -1.01 -10.28 -14.10
C ASP A 178 -1.59 -10.12 -12.68
N MET A 179 -2.89 -9.82 -12.62
CA MET A 179 -3.60 -9.61 -11.37
C MET A 179 -3.57 -10.82 -10.44
N ARG A 180 -3.54 -12.05 -10.98
CA ARG A 180 -3.50 -13.26 -10.14
C ARG A 180 -2.17 -13.36 -9.39
N HIS A 181 -1.06 -13.03 -10.03
CA HIS A 181 0.24 -12.98 -9.35
C HIS A 181 0.28 -11.86 -8.31
N ILE A 182 -0.24 -10.69 -8.64
CA ILE A 182 -0.30 -9.55 -7.72
C ILE A 182 -1.13 -9.88 -6.46
N GLU A 183 -2.32 -10.46 -6.63
CA GLU A 183 -3.20 -10.86 -5.53
C GLU A 183 -2.55 -11.91 -4.61
N LYS A 184 -1.85 -12.89 -5.20
CA LYS A 184 -1.04 -13.84 -4.42
C LYS A 184 0.06 -13.14 -3.64
N THR A 185 0.76 -12.18 -4.26
CA THR A 185 1.81 -11.41 -3.60
C THR A 185 1.23 -10.61 -2.43
N ILE A 186 0.10 -9.94 -2.59
CA ILE A 186 -0.60 -9.24 -1.49
C ILE A 186 -0.91 -10.22 -0.35
N GLN A 187 -1.44 -11.40 -0.68
CA GLN A 187 -1.75 -12.43 0.32
C GLN A 187 -0.49 -12.88 1.07
N TYR A 188 0.62 -13.11 0.37
CA TYR A 188 1.89 -13.45 0.99
C TYR A 188 2.40 -12.29 1.87
N SER A 189 2.41 -11.06 1.37
CA SER A 189 2.91 -9.90 2.11
C SER A 189 2.14 -9.65 3.40
N ILE A 190 0.80 -9.73 3.37
CA ILE A 190 -0.03 -9.61 4.59
C ILE A 190 0.24 -10.77 5.54
N GLY A 191 0.35 -12.01 5.03
CA GLY A 191 0.62 -13.20 5.84
C GLY A 191 2.01 -13.19 6.49
N LEU A 192 3.01 -12.59 5.83
CA LEU A 192 4.35 -12.40 6.38
C LEU A 192 4.38 -11.28 7.43
N GLY A 193 3.57 -10.24 7.24
CA GLY A 193 3.61 -9.04 8.07
C GLY A 193 4.91 -8.25 7.88
N MET A 194 5.16 -7.31 8.80
CA MET A 194 6.34 -6.46 8.77
C MET A 194 6.83 -6.21 10.20
N GLY A 195 8.14 -6.38 10.42
CA GLY A 195 8.81 -6.04 11.67
C GLY A 195 9.76 -4.85 11.49
N PRO A 196 9.30 -3.59 11.60
CA PRO A 196 10.13 -2.41 11.35
C PRO A 196 11.06 -2.05 12.52
N TRP A 197 11.22 -2.95 13.52
CA TRP A 197 12.09 -2.73 14.68
C TRP A 197 11.76 -1.48 15.48
N ILE A 198 10.46 -1.16 15.59
CA ILE A 198 9.96 0.00 16.36
C ILE A 198 9.63 -0.35 17.81
N GLU A 199 9.74 -1.63 18.20
CA GLU A 199 9.76 -2.08 19.60
C GLU A 199 8.57 -1.62 20.45
N ASN A 200 7.37 -1.53 19.84
CA ASN A 200 6.15 -0.96 20.44
C ASN A 200 6.29 0.51 20.89
N ASN A 201 7.39 1.17 20.55
CA ASN A 201 7.75 2.48 21.06
C ASN A 201 7.23 3.58 20.12
N PRO A 202 6.26 4.42 20.54
CA PRO A 202 5.67 5.46 19.68
C PRO A 202 6.67 6.50 19.18
N TYR A 203 7.77 6.74 19.91
CA TYR A 203 8.82 7.64 19.43
C TYR A 203 9.49 7.06 18.17
N LEU A 204 9.80 5.77 18.17
CA LEU A 204 10.34 5.06 17.01
C LEU A 204 9.28 4.93 15.92
N GLY A 205 8.05 4.58 16.31
CA GLY A 205 6.91 4.45 15.42
C GLY A 205 6.63 5.73 14.62
N PHE A 206 6.54 6.88 15.27
CA PHE A 206 6.25 8.14 14.58
C PHE A 206 7.43 8.67 13.74
N ILE A 207 8.68 8.37 14.13
CA ILE A 207 9.84 8.64 13.25
C ILE A 207 9.76 7.78 11.99
N TYR A 208 9.48 6.48 12.17
CA TYR A 208 9.33 5.53 11.08
C TYR A 208 8.19 5.95 10.12
N THR A 209 7.00 6.25 10.64
CA THR A 209 5.87 6.66 9.79
C THR A 209 6.14 7.98 9.08
N SER A 210 6.74 8.97 9.74
CA SER A 210 7.11 10.24 9.10
C SER A 210 8.05 10.04 7.92
N PHE A 211 9.02 9.12 8.04
CA PHE A 211 9.90 8.76 6.92
C PHE A 211 9.14 8.03 5.81
N ARG A 212 8.32 7.03 6.16
CA ARG A 212 7.52 6.25 5.20
C ARG A 212 6.58 7.12 4.38
N GLU A 213 5.84 8.01 5.04
CA GLU A 213 4.91 8.93 4.36
C GLU A 213 5.64 9.87 3.40
N ARG A 214 6.84 10.32 3.75
CA ARG A 214 7.65 11.14 2.84
C ARG A 214 8.17 10.32 1.66
N ALA A 215 8.56 9.06 1.88
CA ALA A 215 9.03 8.18 0.82
C ALA A 215 7.92 7.84 -0.18
N THR A 216 6.71 7.50 0.30
CA THR A 216 5.55 7.22 -0.57
C THR A 216 5.12 8.46 -1.33
N PHE A 217 5.11 9.64 -0.69
CA PHE A 217 4.87 10.91 -1.37
C PHE A 217 5.82 11.12 -2.57
N ILE A 218 7.12 10.89 -2.38
CA ILE A 218 8.11 11.02 -3.46
C ILE A 218 7.92 9.94 -4.53
N SER A 219 7.59 8.71 -4.16
CA SER A 219 7.32 7.63 -5.12
C SER A 219 6.13 7.99 -6.02
N HIS A 220 4.99 8.33 -5.41
CA HIS A 220 3.75 8.68 -6.10
C HIS A 220 3.88 9.95 -6.96
N ASP A 221 4.59 10.97 -6.49
CA ASP A 221 4.83 12.18 -7.29
C ASP A 221 5.67 11.87 -8.54
N ASN A 222 6.70 11.03 -8.40
CA ASN A 222 7.50 10.62 -9.55
C ASN A 222 6.73 9.75 -10.54
N THR A 223 5.91 8.80 -10.06
CA THR A 223 5.08 7.98 -10.95
C THR A 223 4.01 8.83 -11.66
N ALA A 224 3.38 9.77 -10.96
CA ALA A 224 2.45 10.72 -11.59
C ALA A 224 3.13 11.57 -12.69
N ARG A 225 4.34 12.09 -12.44
CA ARG A 225 5.11 12.84 -13.44
C ARG A 225 5.45 11.97 -14.66
N LEU A 226 5.90 10.73 -14.43
CA LEU A 226 6.21 9.79 -15.52
C LEU A 226 4.96 9.39 -16.31
N ALA A 227 3.82 9.19 -15.66
CA ALA A 227 2.54 8.94 -16.35
C ALA A 227 2.19 10.07 -17.31
N LYS A 228 2.34 11.32 -16.83
CA LYS A 228 2.11 12.51 -17.63
C LYS A 228 3.08 12.63 -18.81
N GLU A 229 4.37 12.32 -18.60
CA GLU A 229 5.40 12.31 -19.66
C GLU A 229 5.07 11.30 -20.76
N HIS A 230 4.43 10.18 -20.43
CA HIS A 230 3.94 9.17 -21.38
C HIS A 230 2.51 9.44 -21.90
N GLY A 231 1.92 10.58 -21.56
CA GLY A 231 0.62 11.03 -22.09
C GLY A 231 -0.62 10.52 -21.35
N ASP A 232 -0.50 9.77 -20.25
CA ASP A 232 -1.66 9.37 -19.44
C ASP A 232 -1.97 10.39 -18.33
N ILE A 233 -2.66 11.45 -18.72
CA ILE A 233 -3.08 12.54 -17.82
C ILE A 233 -4.11 12.10 -16.77
N LYS A 234 -4.84 10.98 -16.98
CA LYS A 234 -5.78 10.51 -15.94
C LYS A 234 -5.09 9.65 -14.88
N LEU A 235 -3.95 9.04 -15.21
CA LEU A 235 -3.13 8.31 -14.25
C LEU A 235 -2.22 9.25 -13.44
N ALA A 236 -1.79 10.36 -14.05
CA ALA A 236 -1.08 11.45 -13.38
C ALA A 236 -1.98 12.25 -12.43
#